data_AF-A0A7X4E224-F1
#
_entry.id   AF-A0A7X4E224-F1
#
_cell.length_a   1.000
_cell.length_b   1.000
_cell.length_c   1.000
_cell.angle_alpha   90.00
_cell.angle_beta   90.00
_cell.angle_gamma   90.00
#
_symmetry.space_group_name_H-M   'P 1'
#
loop_
_entity.id
_entity.type
_entity.pdbx_description
1 polymer ?
#
loop_
_entity_poly.entity_id
_entity_poly.type
_entity_poly.pdbx_seq_one_letter_code
_entity_poly.pdbx_strand_id
1 'polypeptide(L)'
;MPNLTRREALMATGAASLGLMVPGTRGRINRQTGPVQSVARWCFSDIPLEPFCAAVADMGLTAMDLLTVDEWSVAQDHGLTVSCGDVAAGTIEDGLNEPRNHRTIIGAFEQHIPRAAREGGPNVICFFGNRRGMPDVEGIDNSIRCLRECAPIAEAEGVTILVEVLNSKAGGHVDYIGDHMDYALEVMRAVDSPRVRILYDIYHMQIMEGDII
;
A
#
# COMPACT_ATOMS: atom_id res chain seq x y z
N MET A 1 -19.96 -37.33 58.65
CA MET A 1 -19.91 -36.25 57.64
C MET A 1 -18.63 -36.44 56.83
N PRO A 2 -18.68 -36.54 55.49
CA PRO A 2 -17.49 -36.79 54.69
C PRO A 2 -16.55 -35.58 54.72
N ASN A 3 -15.26 -35.81 54.92
CA ASN A 3 -14.22 -34.79 54.92
C ASN A 3 -13.96 -34.31 53.48
N LEU A 4 -14.32 -33.06 53.22
CA LEU A 4 -13.97 -32.34 51.99
C LEU A 4 -12.45 -32.31 51.82
N THR A 5 -11.98 -32.66 50.63
CA THR A 5 -10.55 -32.64 50.28
C THR A 5 -10.11 -31.22 49.91
N ARG A 6 -8.81 -30.92 50.06
CA ARG A 6 -8.21 -29.61 49.67
C ARG A 6 -8.51 -29.19 48.21
N ARG A 7 -8.88 -30.14 47.35
CA ARG A 7 -9.25 -29.91 45.94
C ARG A 7 -10.68 -29.38 45.77
N GLU A 8 -11.57 -29.65 46.72
CA GLU A 8 -12.97 -29.18 46.72
C GLU A 8 -13.09 -27.79 47.34
N ALA A 9 -12.16 -27.40 48.22
CA ALA A 9 -12.10 -26.06 48.81
C ALA A 9 -11.69 -24.95 47.82
N LEU A 10 -11.07 -25.30 46.68
CA LEU A 10 -10.72 -24.31 45.64
C LEU A 10 -11.88 -23.96 44.69
N MET A 11 -13.01 -24.66 44.74
CA MET A 11 -14.20 -24.36 43.94
C MET A 11 -15.21 -23.44 44.65
N ALA A 12 -14.91 -22.96 45.87
CA ALA A 12 -15.89 -22.26 46.71
C ALA A 12 -15.55 -20.79 47.05
N THR A 13 -14.49 -20.21 46.48
CA THR A 13 -14.11 -18.80 46.75
C THR A 13 -13.83 -18.05 45.45
N GLY A 14 -14.91 -17.59 44.84
CA GLY A 14 -14.90 -16.66 43.71
C GLY A 14 -16.20 -15.86 43.65
N ALA A 15 -16.63 -15.33 44.79
CA ALA A 15 -17.74 -14.39 44.86
C ALA A 15 -17.39 -13.11 44.10
N ALA A 16 -18.08 -12.90 42.98
CA ALA A 16 -18.53 -11.62 42.46
C ALA A 16 -17.66 -10.37 42.75
N SER A 17 -16.65 -10.16 41.92
CA SER A 17 -16.39 -8.81 41.41
C SER A 17 -17.00 -8.74 40.01
N LEU A 18 -18.25 -8.25 39.92
CA LEU A 18 -18.72 -7.63 38.68
C LEU A 18 -17.88 -6.36 38.49
N GLY A 19 -16.66 -6.54 37.98
CA GLY A 19 -16.01 -5.47 37.25
C GLY A 19 -16.96 -5.13 36.11
N LEU A 20 -17.40 -3.87 36.07
CA LEU A 20 -17.95 -3.29 34.86
C LEU A 20 -16.92 -3.54 33.76
N MET A 21 -17.09 -4.64 33.01
CA MET A 21 -16.55 -4.72 31.67
C MET A 21 -17.30 -3.61 30.94
N VAL A 22 -16.69 -2.43 30.90
CA VAL A 22 -16.87 -1.54 29.75
C VAL A 22 -16.70 -2.50 28.57
N PRO A 23 -17.69 -2.64 27.68
CA PRO A 23 -17.42 -3.26 26.41
C PRO A 23 -16.37 -2.35 25.80
N GLY A 24 -15.09 -2.72 25.97
CA GLY A 24 -14.07 -2.29 25.03
C GLY A 24 -14.70 -2.63 23.70
N THR A 25 -14.80 -1.63 22.83
CA THR A 25 -15.13 -1.82 21.43
C THR A 25 -14.20 -2.92 20.95
N ARG A 26 -14.66 -4.18 21.02
CA ARG A 26 -14.07 -5.28 20.28
C ARG A 26 -14.25 -4.80 18.87
N GLY A 27 -13.20 -4.19 18.32
CA GLY A 27 -13.19 -3.66 16.97
C GLY A 27 -13.89 -4.69 16.10
N ARG A 28 -14.95 -4.28 15.41
CA ARG A 28 -15.64 -5.18 14.49
C ARG A 28 -14.55 -5.68 13.57
N ILE A 29 -14.23 -6.97 13.66
CA ILE A 29 -13.31 -7.59 12.69
C ILE A 29 -14.13 -7.64 11.41
N ASN A 30 -14.05 -6.57 10.63
CA ASN A 30 -14.65 -6.52 9.32
C ASN A 30 -13.98 -7.58 8.47
N ARG A 31 -14.80 -8.40 7.81
CA ARG A 31 -14.36 -9.34 6.79
C ARG A 31 -15.18 -9.06 5.56
N GLN A 32 -14.49 -8.74 4.48
CA GLN A 32 -15.11 -8.65 3.18
C GLN A 32 -15.44 -10.06 2.69
N THR A 33 -16.67 -10.23 2.20
CA THR A 33 -17.10 -11.45 1.53
C THR A 33 -17.12 -11.18 0.03
N GLY A 34 -16.09 -11.63 -0.70
CA GLY A 34 -15.92 -11.34 -2.13
C GLY A 34 -14.52 -10.82 -2.46
N PRO A 35 -14.35 -10.07 -3.57
CA PRO A 35 -13.11 -9.35 -3.84
C PRO A 35 -12.74 -8.46 -2.66
N VAL A 36 -11.48 -8.53 -2.23
CA VAL A 36 -10.95 -7.64 -1.20
C VAL A 36 -10.83 -6.26 -1.83
N GLN A 37 -11.41 -5.25 -1.18
CA GLN A 37 -11.48 -3.88 -1.66
C GLN A 37 -10.92 -2.92 -0.62
N SER A 38 -10.18 -1.94 -1.09
CA SER A 38 -9.66 -0.80 -0.35
C SER A 38 -10.16 0.49 -0.98
N VAL A 39 -9.81 1.62 -0.37
CA VAL A 39 -10.13 2.94 -0.89
C VAL A 39 -8.90 3.84 -0.89
N ALA A 40 -8.67 4.54 -2.00
CA ALA A 40 -7.59 5.50 -2.13
C ALA A 40 -7.91 6.81 -1.39
N ARG A 41 -6.98 7.25 -0.53
CA ARG A 41 -7.12 8.47 0.29
C ARG A 41 -7.36 9.74 -0.53
N TRP A 42 -6.69 9.87 -1.67
CA TRP A 42 -6.68 11.11 -2.46
C TRP A 42 -8.05 11.47 -3.04
N CYS A 43 -8.90 10.48 -3.34
CA CYS A 43 -10.26 10.71 -3.87
C CYS A 43 -11.17 11.46 -2.90
N PHE A 44 -10.79 11.53 -1.61
CA PHE A 44 -11.59 12.08 -0.52
C PHE A 44 -10.79 13.09 0.30
N SER A 45 -9.83 13.79 -0.31
CA SER A 45 -8.91 14.73 0.36
C SER A 45 -9.62 15.77 1.25
N ASP A 46 -10.83 16.16 0.87
CA ASP A 46 -11.66 17.15 1.57
C ASP A 46 -12.26 16.65 2.90
N ILE A 47 -12.23 15.34 3.14
CA ILE A 47 -12.65 14.74 4.41
C ILE A 47 -11.40 14.61 5.31
N PRO A 48 -11.44 15.13 6.56
CA PRO A 48 -10.36 14.92 7.51
C PRO A 48 -10.09 13.42 7.73
N LEU A 49 -8.82 13.05 7.91
CA LEU A 49 -8.37 11.66 7.86
C LEU A 49 -9.07 10.76 8.89
N GLU A 50 -9.14 11.16 10.15
CA GLU A 50 -9.74 10.35 11.22
C GLU A 50 -11.25 10.08 10.98
N PRO A 51 -12.10 11.10 10.69
CA PRO A 51 -13.47 10.87 10.23
C PRO A 51 -13.58 9.97 8.99
N PHE A 52 -12.66 10.09 8.04
CA PHE A 52 -12.63 9.26 6.86
C PHE A 52 -12.33 7.79 7.22
N CYS A 53 -11.30 7.52 8.03
CA CYS A 53 -10.98 6.18 8.53
C CYS A 53 -12.16 5.56 9.28
N ALA A 54 -12.84 6.32 10.15
CA ALA A 54 -14.03 5.85 10.85
C ALA A 54 -15.14 5.42 9.86
N ALA A 55 -15.42 6.25 8.84
CA ALA A 55 -16.42 5.93 7.83
C ALA A 55 -16.04 4.69 6.99
N VAL A 56 -14.76 4.54 6.61
CA VAL A 56 -14.23 3.39 5.88
C VAL A 56 -14.43 2.10 6.69
N ALA A 57 -14.10 2.12 7.98
CA ALA A 57 -14.34 1.01 8.88
C ALA A 57 -15.85 0.72 9.04
N ASP A 58 -16.70 1.74 9.19
CA ASP A 58 -18.15 1.54 9.32
C ASP A 58 -18.79 0.92 8.06
N MET A 59 -18.24 1.18 6.88
CA MET A 59 -18.66 0.56 5.61
C MET A 59 -18.28 -0.93 5.49
N GLY A 60 -17.43 -1.45 6.36
CA GLY A 60 -17.00 -2.85 6.29
C GLY A 60 -15.70 -3.07 5.51
N LEU A 61 -15.03 -2.00 5.05
CA LEU A 61 -13.71 -2.11 4.41
C LEU A 61 -12.64 -2.43 5.45
N THR A 62 -11.56 -3.07 5.01
CA THR A 62 -10.46 -3.52 5.88
C THR A 62 -9.14 -2.83 5.58
N ALA A 63 -9.07 -2.06 4.49
CA ALA A 63 -7.83 -1.42 4.07
C ALA A 63 -8.06 -0.10 3.31
N MET A 64 -6.99 0.69 3.27
CA MET A 64 -6.91 1.95 2.54
C MET A 64 -5.62 2.01 1.73
N ASP A 65 -5.64 2.74 0.63
CA ASP A 65 -4.49 2.95 -0.24
C ASP A 65 -4.04 4.42 -0.24
N LEU A 66 -2.76 4.60 -0.56
CA LEU A 66 -2.10 5.87 -0.83
C LEU A 66 -2.13 6.82 0.37
N LEU A 67 -2.06 6.26 1.59
CA LEU A 67 -1.74 7.03 2.78
C LEU A 67 -0.23 7.24 2.83
N THR A 68 0.17 8.44 3.24
CA THR A 68 1.57 8.72 3.56
C THR A 68 1.96 7.99 4.84
N VAL A 69 3.26 7.73 4.98
CA VAL A 69 3.83 6.99 6.10
C VAL A 69 3.41 7.54 7.49
N ASP A 70 3.23 8.86 7.62
CA ASP A 70 2.83 9.49 8.88
C ASP A 70 1.32 9.41 9.17
N GLU A 71 0.51 9.03 8.18
CA GLU A 71 -0.94 8.85 8.30
C GLU A 71 -1.32 7.40 8.69
N TRP A 72 -0.40 6.45 8.58
CA TRP A 72 -0.68 5.03 8.76
C TRP A 72 -1.21 4.68 10.16
N SER A 73 -0.68 5.30 11.20
CA SER A 73 -1.13 5.04 12.57
C SER A 73 -2.60 5.40 12.76
N VAL A 74 -3.08 6.46 12.10
CA VAL A 74 -4.49 6.86 12.16
C VAL A 74 -5.37 5.76 11.55
N ALA A 75 -5.01 5.20 10.39
CA ALA A 75 -5.76 4.08 9.81
C ALA A 75 -5.76 2.85 10.74
N GLN A 76 -4.61 2.52 11.33
CA GLN A 76 -4.46 1.38 12.25
C GLN A 76 -5.29 1.52 13.52
N ASP A 77 -5.41 2.73 14.07
CA ASP A 77 -6.27 3.02 15.24
C ASP A 77 -7.75 2.70 14.97
N HIS A 78 -8.17 2.72 13.70
CA HIS A 78 -9.50 2.32 13.25
C HIS A 78 -9.58 0.86 12.76
N GLY A 79 -8.51 0.07 12.93
CA GLY A 79 -8.45 -1.33 12.50
C GLY A 79 -8.31 -1.52 10.99
N LEU A 80 -7.84 -0.50 10.27
CA LEU A 80 -7.61 -0.54 8.82
C LEU A 80 -6.13 -0.79 8.52
N THR A 81 -5.86 -1.68 7.57
CA THR A 81 -4.52 -1.86 7.00
C THR A 81 -4.25 -0.81 5.93
N VAL A 82 -3.00 -0.36 5.79
CA VAL A 82 -2.60 0.38 4.58
C VAL A 82 -2.13 -0.63 3.53
N SER A 83 -2.97 -0.93 2.55
CA SER A 83 -2.71 -1.96 1.53
C SER A 83 -1.68 -1.52 0.50
N CYS A 84 -1.60 -0.22 0.21
CA CYS A 84 -0.54 0.38 -0.58
C CYS A 84 -0.18 1.74 0.02
N GLY A 85 1.06 1.92 0.47
CA GLY A 85 1.52 3.18 1.06
C GLY A 85 2.21 4.09 0.04
N ASP A 86 2.00 5.40 0.16
CA ASP A 86 2.85 6.40 -0.48
C ASP A 86 4.04 6.71 0.46
N VAL A 87 5.25 6.43 -0.02
CA VAL A 87 6.49 6.60 0.74
C VAL A 87 7.36 7.73 0.19
N ALA A 88 6.79 8.62 -0.63
CA ALA A 88 7.50 9.73 -1.28
C ALA A 88 8.68 9.27 -2.18
N ALA A 89 8.54 8.09 -2.79
CA ALA A 89 9.51 7.53 -3.74
C ALA A 89 9.33 8.13 -5.15
N GLY A 90 9.52 9.45 -5.25
CA GLY A 90 9.28 10.23 -6.48
C GLY A 90 7.85 10.75 -6.60
N THR A 91 7.53 11.34 -7.75
CA THR A 91 6.17 11.76 -8.12
C THR A 91 5.79 11.18 -9.49
N ILE A 92 4.55 11.40 -9.92
CA ILE A 92 4.10 11.00 -11.25
C ILE A 92 4.97 11.63 -12.34
N GLU A 93 5.37 12.89 -12.18
CA GLU A 93 6.19 13.61 -13.16
C GLU A 93 7.68 13.29 -13.01
N ASP A 94 8.19 13.19 -11.78
CA ASP A 94 9.60 12.97 -11.46
C ASP A 94 9.81 11.57 -10.86
N GLY A 95 9.97 10.60 -11.76
CA GLY A 95 9.99 9.17 -11.45
C GLY A 95 11.28 8.43 -11.85
N LEU A 96 11.14 7.12 -11.98
CA LEU A 96 12.21 6.13 -12.22
C LEU A 96 12.98 6.33 -13.54
N ASN A 97 12.34 6.93 -14.55
CA ASN A 97 12.94 7.12 -15.87
C ASN A 97 14.07 8.15 -15.87
N GLU A 98 14.20 8.97 -14.83
CA GLU A 98 15.15 10.08 -14.77
C GLU A 98 16.24 9.81 -13.71
N PRO A 99 17.51 9.58 -14.13
CA PRO A 99 18.61 9.22 -13.23
C PRO A 99 18.85 10.18 -12.06
N ARG A 100 18.56 11.48 -12.24
CA ARG A 100 18.75 12.46 -11.17
C ARG A 100 17.83 12.20 -9.95
N ASN A 101 16.73 11.47 -10.14
CA ASN A 101 15.76 11.15 -9.10
C ASN A 101 16.12 9.88 -8.32
N HIS A 102 16.97 9.01 -8.87
CA HIS A 102 17.23 7.66 -8.35
C HIS A 102 17.70 7.67 -6.89
N ARG A 103 18.62 8.56 -6.54
CA ARG A 103 19.12 8.67 -5.17
C ARG A 103 18.02 8.98 -4.16
N THR A 104 17.08 9.84 -4.53
CA THR A 104 15.94 10.20 -3.67
C THR A 104 14.96 9.04 -3.56
N ILE A 105 14.64 8.39 -4.69
CA ILE A 105 13.73 7.24 -4.73
C ILE A 105 14.26 6.08 -3.89
N ILE A 106 15.52 5.70 -4.10
CA ILE A 106 16.18 4.62 -3.34
C ILE A 106 16.21 4.97 -1.86
N GLY A 107 16.62 6.19 -1.50
CA GLY A 107 16.66 6.63 -0.10
C GLY A 107 15.29 6.62 0.58
N ALA A 108 14.22 6.98 -0.13
CA ALA A 108 12.86 6.91 0.38
C ALA A 108 12.46 5.45 0.67
N PHE A 109 12.77 4.53 -0.24
CA PHE A 109 12.53 3.11 -0.03
C PHE A 109 13.35 2.51 1.12
N GLU A 110 14.66 2.80 1.19
CA GLU A 110 15.52 2.40 2.32
C GLU A 110 14.96 2.85 3.67
N GLN A 111 14.43 4.07 3.73
CA GLN A 111 13.89 4.65 4.94
C GLN A 111 12.53 4.04 5.32
N HIS A 112 11.64 3.83 4.35
CA HIS A 112 10.22 3.61 4.62
C HIS A 112 9.74 2.17 4.42
N ILE A 113 10.41 1.35 3.59
CA ILE A 113 10.03 -0.07 3.43
C ILE A 113 10.14 -0.85 4.76
N PRO A 114 11.21 -0.72 5.56
CA PRO A 114 11.27 -1.39 6.87
C PRO A 114 10.17 -0.93 7.84
N ARG A 115 9.69 0.31 7.70
CA ARG A 115 8.54 0.82 8.47
C ARG A 115 7.25 0.17 7.97
N ALA A 116 7.05 0.09 6.65
CA ALA A 116 5.92 -0.61 6.03
C ALA A 116 5.80 -2.04 6.54
N ALA A 117 6.90 -2.80 6.53
CA ALA A 117 6.93 -4.18 6.98
C ALA A 117 6.51 -4.32 8.46
N ARG A 118 7.04 -3.47 9.35
CA ARG A 118 6.68 -3.49 10.79
C ARG A 118 5.21 -3.16 11.05
N GLU A 119 4.64 -2.31 10.21
CA GLU A 119 3.25 -1.84 10.32
C GLU A 119 2.27 -2.70 9.51
N GLY A 120 2.75 -3.80 8.91
CA GLY A 120 1.93 -4.75 8.16
C GLY A 120 1.54 -4.27 6.76
N GLY A 121 2.16 -3.21 6.25
CA GLY A 121 1.96 -2.68 4.91
C GLY A 121 2.58 -3.61 3.85
N PRO A 122 1.78 -4.27 2.99
CA PRO A 122 2.29 -5.25 2.05
C PRO A 122 2.92 -4.62 0.81
N ASN A 123 2.56 -3.36 0.49
CA ASN A 123 2.95 -2.69 -0.74
C ASN A 123 3.28 -1.21 -0.53
N VAL A 124 4.19 -0.69 -1.36
CA VAL A 124 4.52 0.74 -1.49
C VAL A 124 4.53 1.12 -2.97
N ILE A 125 4.21 2.37 -3.32
CA ILE A 125 4.10 2.82 -4.72
C ILE A 125 5.29 3.69 -5.17
N CYS A 126 5.59 3.62 -6.47
CA CYS A 126 6.36 4.63 -7.22
C CYS A 126 5.90 4.72 -8.67
N PHE A 127 6.49 5.64 -9.43
CA PHE A 127 6.05 6.00 -10.78
C PHE A 127 7.20 6.05 -11.78
N PHE A 128 6.89 5.86 -13.05
CA PHE A 128 7.89 5.92 -14.11
C PHE A 128 8.38 7.33 -14.39
N GLY A 129 7.52 8.36 -14.34
CA GLY A 129 7.90 9.75 -14.62
C GLY A 129 7.46 10.25 -16.00
N ASN A 130 7.71 11.53 -16.26
CA ASN A 130 7.45 12.15 -17.56
C ASN A 130 8.63 11.98 -18.52
N ARG A 131 8.33 11.77 -19.81
CA ARG A 131 9.30 11.61 -20.90
C ARG A 131 10.19 12.83 -21.03
N ARG A 132 9.62 14.04 -21.12
CA ARG A 132 10.35 15.30 -21.40
C ARG A 132 11.26 15.19 -22.63
N GLY A 133 10.80 14.44 -23.64
CA GLY A 133 11.56 14.14 -24.86
C GLY A 133 12.50 12.93 -24.78
N MET A 134 12.58 12.25 -23.63
CA MET A 134 13.34 11.00 -23.47
C MET A 134 12.75 9.87 -24.32
N PRO A 135 13.56 9.15 -25.10
CA PRO A 135 13.13 7.94 -25.80
C PRO A 135 12.76 6.82 -24.81
N ASP A 136 11.76 6.01 -25.15
CA ASP A 136 11.29 4.93 -24.27
C ASP A 136 12.41 3.95 -23.87
N VAL A 137 13.29 3.57 -24.80
CA VAL A 137 14.44 2.67 -24.52
C VAL A 137 15.34 3.23 -23.42
N GLU A 138 15.59 4.55 -23.43
CA GLU A 138 16.40 5.19 -22.39
C GLU A 138 15.65 5.22 -21.05
N GLY A 139 14.35 5.52 -21.07
CA GLY A 139 13.49 5.48 -19.88
C GLY A 139 13.42 4.09 -19.25
N ILE A 140 13.31 3.04 -20.06
CA ILE A 140 13.32 1.63 -19.65
C ILE A 140 14.67 1.32 -18.97
N ASP A 141 15.79 1.61 -19.62
CA ASP A 141 17.13 1.37 -19.07
C ASP A 141 17.36 2.12 -17.75
N ASN A 142 16.88 3.35 -17.63
CA ASN A 142 16.94 4.14 -16.40
C ASN A 142 16.11 3.50 -15.29
N SER A 143 14.87 3.12 -15.60
CA SER A 143 13.95 2.51 -14.65
C SER A 143 14.47 1.17 -14.12
N ILE A 144 15.02 0.33 -15.00
CA ILE A 144 15.63 -0.95 -14.64
C ILE A 144 16.79 -0.74 -13.67
N ARG A 145 17.67 0.23 -13.96
CA ARG A 145 18.82 0.52 -13.09
C ARG A 145 18.38 0.90 -11.68
N CYS A 146 17.43 1.82 -11.54
CA CYS A 146 16.91 2.23 -10.23
C CYS A 146 16.23 1.06 -9.51
N LEU A 147 15.30 0.35 -10.18
CA LEU A 147 14.54 -0.73 -9.56
C LEU A 147 15.41 -1.93 -9.16
N ARG A 148 16.51 -2.21 -9.87
CA ARG A 148 17.46 -3.24 -9.44
C ARG A 148 18.18 -2.90 -8.15
N GLU A 149 18.38 -1.62 -7.85
CA GLU A 149 18.90 -1.18 -6.55
C GLU A 149 17.81 -1.23 -5.46
N CYS A 150 16.55 -0.96 -5.82
CA CYS A 150 15.43 -1.00 -4.89
C CYS A 150 14.97 -2.43 -4.53
N ALA A 151 15.06 -3.37 -5.47
CA ALA A 151 14.50 -4.72 -5.33
C ALA A 151 15.03 -5.48 -4.09
N PRO A 152 16.35 -5.51 -3.79
CA PRO A 152 16.85 -6.19 -2.60
C PRO A 152 16.30 -5.64 -1.28
N ILE A 153 15.99 -4.33 -1.21
CA ILE A 153 15.38 -3.70 -0.03
C ILE A 153 13.98 -4.26 0.20
N ALA A 154 13.18 -4.29 -0.87
CA ALA A 154 11.82 -4.82 -0.84
C ALA A 154 11.79 -6.32 -0.51
N GLU A 155 12.71 -7.09 -1.10
CA GLU A 155 12.86 -8.54 -0.84
C GLU A 155 13.23 -8.86 0.60
N ALA A 156 14.18 -8.13 1.18
CA ALA A 156 14.64 -8.35 2.54
C ALA A 156 13.51 -8.17 3.58
N GLU A 157 12.62 -7.21 3.34
CA GLU A 157 11.52 -6.86 4.24
C GLU A 157 10.18 -7.52 3.86
N GLY A 158 10.13 -8.25 2.74
CA GLY A 158 8.92 -8.92 2.25
C GLY A 158 7.81 -7.97 1.78
N VAL A 159 8.15 -6.72 1.48
CA VAL A 159 7.25 -5.68 0.94
C VAL A 159 7.34 -5.67 -0.58
N THR A 160 6.27 -5.27 -1.28
CA THR A 160 6.27 -5.16 -2.75
C THR A 160 6.29 -3.70 -3.16
N ILE A 161 7.21 -3.33 -4.06
CA ILE A 161 7.18 -2.06 -4.78
C ILE A 161 6.23 -2.22 -5.96
N LEU A 162 5.20 -1.39 -5.99
CA LEU A 162 4.26 -1.27 -7.09
C LEU A 162 4.66 -0.09 -7.96
N VAL A 163 4.79 -0.34 -9.26
CA VAL A 163 5.04 0.70 -10.26
C VAL A 163 3.80 0.85 -11.11
N GLU A 164 3.20 2.03 -11.06
CA GLU A 164 1.90 2.26 -11.71
C GLU A 164 2.06 2.66 -13.18
N VAL A 165 1.26 2.00 -14.03
CA VAL A 165 1.04 2.43 -15.42
C VAL A 165 -0.12 3.40 -15.47
N LEU A 166 0.04 4.51 -16.16
CA LEU A 166 -0.94 5.61 -16.19
C LEU A 166 -1.31 5.96 -17.63
N ASN A 167 -2.40 6.70 -17.82
CA ASN A 167 -2.75 7.20 -19.16
C ASN A 167 -2.06 8.54 -19.48
N SER A 168 -1.57 8.68 -20.71
CA SER A 168 -0.91 9.91 -21.19
C SER A 168 -1.77 10.76 -22.14
N LYS A 169 -3.06 10.43 -22.28
CA LYS A 169 -3.99 11.19 -23.11
C LYS A 169 -4.28 12.56 -22.50
N ALA A 170 -4.84 13.46 -23.33
CA ALA A 170 -5.33 14.75 -22.86
C ALA A 170 -6.37 14.57 -21.74
N GLY A 171 -6.20 15.28 -20.62
CA GLY A 171 -7.02 15.13 -19.42
C GLY A 171 -6.49 14.09 -18.41
N GLY A 172 -5.43 13.37 -18.75
CA GLY A 172 -4.68 12.49 -17.84
C GLY A 172 -3.28 13.02 -17.55
N HIS A 173 -2.31 12.10 -17.47
CA HIS A 173 -0.91 12.39 -17.15
C HIS A 173 -0.12 12.63 -18.43
N VAL A 174 -0.40 13.78 -19.08
CA VAL A 174 0.26 14.17 -20.32
C VAL A 174 1.77 14.08 -20.13
N ASP A 175 2.45 13.44 -21.09
CA ASP A 175 3.90 13.19 -21.10
C ASP A 175 4.39 12.00 -20.24
N TYR A 176 3.52 11.27 -19.52
CA TYR A 176 3.94 10.10 -18.72
C TYR A 176 4.50 8.98 -19.58
N ILE A 177 5.69 8.45 -19.24
CA ILE A 177 6.43 7.50 -20.08
C ILE A 177 5.94 6.06 -19.99
N GLY A 178 5.49 5.64 -18.80
CA GLY A 178 5.02 4.27 -18.55
C GLY A 178 3.53 4.12 -18.85
N ASP A 179 3.12 4.50 -20.06
CA ASP A 179 1.71 4.61 -20.44
C ASP A 179 1.16 3.44 -21.27
N HIS A 180 1.97 2.40 -21.47
CA HIS A 180 1.57 1.14 -22.10
C HIS A 180 2.17 -0.05 -21.34
N MET A 181 1.49 -1.18 -21.36
CA MET A 181 1.93 -2.39 -20.67
C MET A 181 3.25 -2.94 -21.23
N ASP A 182 3.51 -2.82 -22.53
CA ASP A 182 4.75 -3.31 -23.12
C ASP A 182 5.98 -2.65 -22.47
N TYR A 183 5.92 -1.33 -22.23
CA TYR A 183 6.97 -0.59 -21.52
C TYR A 183 7.18 -1.17 -20.10
N ALA A 184 6.09 -1.31 -19.34
CA ALA A 184 6.17 -1.78 -17.97
C ALA A 184 6.64 -3.24 -17.88
N LEU A 185 6.17 -4.11 -18.78
CA LEU A 185 6.56 -5.52 -18.83
C LEU A 185 8.03 -5.69 -19.19
N GLU A 186 8.59 -4.85 -20.07
CA GLU A 186 10.02 -4.87 -20.37
C GLU A 186 10.85 -4.55 -19.12
N VAL A 187 10.48 -3.50 -18.38
CA VAL A 187 11.12 -3.16 -17.11
C VAL A 187 10.99 -4.31 -16.10
N MET A 188 9.79 -4.85 -15.87
CA MET A 188 9.58 -5.91 -14.88
C MET A 188 10.37 -7.18 -15.20
N ARG A 189 10.40 -7.60 -16.47
CA ARG A 189 11.16 -8.80 -16.91
C ARG A 189 12.66 -8.62 -16.70
N ALA A 190 13.17 -7.40 -16.91
CA ALA A 190 14.59 -7.12 -16.73
C ALA A 190 15.00 -6.95 -15.26
N VAL A 191 14.11 -6.42 -14.41
CA VAL A 191 14.32 -6.33 -12.96
C VAL A 191 14.29 -7.71 -12.32
N ASP A 192 13.40 -8.60 -12.78
CA ASP A 192 13.29 -10.01 -12.36
C ASP A 192 13.21 -10.21 -10.83
N SER A 193 12.46 -9.34 -10.15
CA SER A 193 12.23 -9.43 -8.71
C SER A 193 10.79 -9.85 -8.41
N PRO A 194 10.55 -10.79 -7.47
CA PRO A 194 9.21 -11.11 -7.03
C PRO A 194 8.52 -9.95 -6.27
N ARG A 195 9.28 -8.94 -5.84
CA ARG A 195 8.85 -7.79 -5.05
C ARG A 195 8.81 -6.47 -5.82
N VAL A 196 8.98 -6.51 -7.14
CA VAL A 196 8.71 -5.35 -8.01
C VAL A 196 7.61 -5.76 -8.99
N ARG A 197 6.46 -5.10 -8.90
CA ARG A 197 5.23 -5.48 -9.63
C ARG A 197 4.57 -4.25 -10.24
N ILE A 198 3.69 -4.50 -11.21
CA ILE A 198 2.89 -3.45 -11.84
C ILE A 198 1.63 -3.21 -11.00
N LEU A 199 1.34 -1.95 -10.69
CA LEU A 199 -0.02 -1.55 -10.30
C LEU A 199 -0.82 -1.36 -11.59
N TYR A 200 -1.77 -2.27 -11.82
CA TYR A 200 -2.61 -2.26 -13.01
C TYR A 200 -3.91 -1.52 -12.73
N ASP A 201 -3.92 -0.21 -12.98
CA ASP A 201 -5.15 0.57 -12.96
C ASP A 201 -5.91 0.36 -14.28
N ILE A 202 -7.09 -0.26 -14.18
CA ILE A 202 -7.92 -0.60 -15.34
C ILE A 202 -8.43 0.65 -16.06
N TYR A 203 -8.70 1.75 -15.34
CA TYR A 203 -9.16 2.99 -15.96
C TYR A 203 -8.09 3.56 -16.89
N HIS A 204 -6.83 3.58 -16.45
CA HIS A 204 -5.72 4.06 -17.27
C HIS A 204 -5.48 3.17 -18.49
N MET A 205 -5.45 1.86 -18.30
CA MET A 205 -5.18 0.93 -19.39
C MET A 205 -6.36 0.83 -20.36
N GLN A 206 -7.60 1.01 -19.90
CA GLN A 206 -8.75 1.14 -20.81
C GLN A 206 -8.62 2.33 -21.76
N ILE A 207 -8.07 3.46 -21.28
CA ILE A 207 -7.85 4.66 -22.12
C ILE A 207 -6.70 4.45 -23.11
N MET A 208 -5.64 3.75 -22.69
CA MET A 208 -4.42 3.61 -23.49
C MET A 208 -4.50 2.45 -24.49
N GLU A 209 -5.04 1.31 -24.08
CA GLU A 209 -5.00 0.05 -24.84
C GLU A 209 -6.39 -0.35 -25.37
N GLY A 210 -7.47 0.03 -24.66
CA GLY A 210 -8.84 -0.33 -25.02
C GLY A 210 -9.18 -1.81 -24.79
N ASP A 211 -10.44 -2.17 -25.02
CA ASP A 211 -10.94 -3.57 -24.98
C ASP A 211 -10.66 -4.34 -23.67
N ILE A 212 -10.65 -3.67 -22.51
CA ILE A 212 -10.49 -4.30 -21.19
C ILE A 212 -11.83 -4.46 -20.46
N ILE A 213 -12.73 -3.48 -20.59
CA ILE A 213 -14.09 -3.46 -19.98
C ILE A 213 -15.16 -3.47 -21.07
#